data_AF-A0A2D4NLC2-F1
#
_entry.id   AF-A0A2D4NLC2-F1
#
_cell.length_a   1.000
_cell.length_b   1.000
_cell.length_c   1.000
_cell.angle_alpha   90.00
_cell.angle_beta   90.00
_cell.angle_gamma   90.00
#
_symmetry.space_group_name_H-M   'P 1'
#
loop_
_entity.id
_entity.type
_entity.pdbx_description
1 polymer ?
#
loop_
_entity_poly.entity_id
_entity_poly.type
_entity_poly.pdbx_seq_one_letter_code
_entity_poly.pdbx_strand_id
1 'polypeptide(L)'
;AEYMGLTAYYVYLPLPSTVSEPWHLMMLDAMFRVVQQWSYLCHYIGLGHHAKLLNSWIGWSESLTMPSARAVKITDTTFDGVEVRVYQPHAQVSQKMLYRSIVYIHGGGWALLSTK
;
A
#
# COMPACT_ATOMS: atom_id res chain seq x y z
N ALA A 1 16.46 -12.98 27.80
CA ALA A 1 17.35 -11.84 27.46
C ALA A 1 17.85 -11.93 26.02
N GLU A 2 18.34 -13.09 25.58
CA GLU A 2 18.92 -13.30 24.25
C GLU A 2 17.98 -12.94 23.07
N TYR A 3 16.73 -13.40 23.09
CA TYR A 3 15.75 -13.07 22.04
C TYR A 3 15.48 -11.56 21.92
N MET A 4 15.51 -10.82 23.03
CA MET A 4 15.31 -9.37 23.00
C MET A 4 16.48 -8.65 22.33
N GLY A 5 17.71 -9.16 22.50
CA GLY A 5 18.89 -8.64 21.81
C GLY A 5 18.84 -8.87 20.31
N LEU A 6 18.42 -10.07 19.87
CA LEU A 6 18.25 -10.38 18.45
C LEU A 6 17.14 -9.56 17.80
N THR A 7 16.01 -9.38 18.48
CA THR A 7 14.92 -8.52 18.00
C THR A 7 15.37 -7.07 17.89
N ALA A 8 16.05 -6.53 18.90
CA ALA A 8 16.59 -5.18 18.85
C ALA A 8 17.57 -5.00 17.69
N TYR A 9 18.44 -5.99 17.46
CA TYR A 9 19.38 -5.99 16.33
C TYR A 9 18.66 -5.99 14.97
N TYR A 10 17.61 -6.81 14.80
CA TYR A 10 16.87 -6.88 13.54
C TYR A 10 16.07 -5.59 13.24
N VAL A 11 15.55 -4.94 14.28
CA VAL A 11 14.85 -3.66 14.16
C VAL A 11 15.83 -2.52 13.91
N TYR A 12 17.05 -2.62 14.43
CA TYR A 12 18.00 -1.52 14.39
C TYR A 12 18.50 -1.21 12.97
N LEU A 13 18.06 -0.07 12.44
CA LEU A 13 18.63 0.58 11.26
C LEU A 13 19.04 2.01 11.66
N PRO A 14 20.33 2.39 11.60
CA PRO A 14 20.75 3.73 11.97
C PRO A 14 20.18 4.76 10.98
N LEU A 15 19.40 5.70 11.49
CA LEU A 15 18.79 6.78 10.72
C LEU A 15 19.46 8.13 11.04
N PRO A 16 19.44 9.11 10.12
CA PRO A 16 19.92 10.45 10.39
C PRO A 16 19.25 11.09 11.62
N SER A 17 20.01 11.86 12.38
CA SER A 17 19.50 12.55 13.59
C SER A 17 18.42 13.60 13.31
N THR A 18 18.20 13.95 12.04
CA THR A 18 17.12 14.85 11.61
C THR A 18 15.75 14.20 11.59
N VAL A 19 15.65 12.88 11.73
CA VAL A 19 14.38 12.16 11.82
C VAL A 19 13.84 12.30 13.24
N SER A 20 12.69 12.96 13.40
CA SER A 20 12.09 13.20 14.72
C SER A 20 11.75 11.91 15.47
N GLU A 21 11.28 10.88 14.76
CA GLU A 21 10.81 9.62 15.33
C GLU A 21 11.46 8.40 14.65
N PRO A 22 12.77 8.15 14.85
CA PRO A 22 13.50 7.11 14.11
C PRO A 22 12.96 5.70 14.35
N TRP A 23 12.55 5.40 15.58
CA TRP A 23 12.11 4.06 15.96
C TRP A 23 10.82 3.63 15.24
N HIS A 24 9.91 4.57 14.92
CA HIS A 24 8.72 4.27 14.13
C HIS A 24 9.08 3.80 12.72
N LEU A 25 10.01 4.50 12.07
CA LEU A 25 10.49 4.12 10.73
C LEU A 25 11.25 2.80 10.76
N MET A 26 12.10 2.58 11.77
CA MET A 26 12.83 1.33 11.97
C MET A 26 11.87 0.14 12.17
N MET A 27 10.82 0.31 12.97
CA MET A 27 9.79 -0.72 13.16
C MET A 27 9.01 -0.99 11.88
N LEU A 28 8.63 0.06 11.14
CA LEU A 28 7.92 -0.06 9.87
C LEU A 28 8.77 -0.80 8.82
N ASP A 29 10.04 -0.45 8.70
CA ASP A 29 11.02 -1.09 7.84
C ASP A 29 11.26 -2.57 8.22
N ALA A 30 11.42 -2.86 9.52
CA ALA A 30 11.52 -4.23 10.02
C ALA A 30 10.28 -5.07 9.67
N MET A 31 9.08 -4.51 9.81
CA MET A 31 7.84 -5.16 9.39
C MET A 31 7.84 -5.46 7.88
N PHE A 32 8.22 -4.51 7.03
CA PHE A 32 8.32 -4.74 5.59
C PHE A 32 9.35 -5.83 5.23
N ARG A 33 10.48 -5.91 5.92
CA ARG A 33 11.45 -7.00 5.73
C ARG A 33 10.83 -8.35 6.07
N VAL A 34 10.13 -8.46 7.20
CA VAL A 34 9.47 -9.71 7.62
C VAL A 34 8.45 -10.17 6.56
N VAL A 35 7.59 -9.27 6.07
CA VAL A 35 6.58 -9.60 5.06
C VAL A 35 7.22 -10.05 3.75
N GLN A 36 8.29 -9.39 3.30
CA GLN A 36 9.02 -9.79 2.11
C GLN A 36 9.68 -11.16 2.27
N GLN A 37 10.39 -11.37 3.38
CA GLN A 37 11.03 -12.66 3.70
C GLN A 37 10.00 -13.79 3.76
N TRP A 38 8.85 -13.55 4.37
CA TRP A 38 7.74 -14.49 4.41
C TRP A 38 7.19 -14.80 3.01
N SER A 39 7.01 -13.77 2.18
CA SER A 39 6.55 -13.93 0.79
C SER A 39 7.52 -14.76 -0.05
N TYR A 40 8.84 -14.57 0.13
CA TYR A 40 9.87 -15.39 -0.50
C TYR A 40 9.88 -16.83 0.02
N LEU A 41 9.70 -17.03 1.33
CA LEU A 41 9.62 -18.36 1.91
C LEU A 41 8.42 -19.13 1.34
N CYS A 42 7.23 -18.53 1.34
CA CYS A 42 6.02 -19.11 0.74
C CYS A 42 6.21 -19.44 -0.74
N HIS A 43 6.92 -18.57 -1.48
CA HIS A 43 7.27 -18.84 -2.87
C HIS A 43 8.20 -20.05 -3.00
N TYR A 44 9.23 -20.13 -2.17
CA TYR A 44 10.19 -21.22 -2.18
C TYR A 44 9.54 -22.59 -1.92
N ILE A 45 8.54 -22.65 -1.03
CA ILE A 45 7.78 -23.88 -0.75
C ILE A 45 6.57 -24.11 -1.67
N GLY A 46 6.40 -23.28 -2.71
CA GLY A 46 5.39 -23.48 -3.76
C GLY A 46 3.97 -23.01 -3.43
N LEU A 47 3.76 -22.21 -2.37
CA LEU A 47 2.43 -21.72 -1.98
C LEU A 47 1.91 -20.59 -2.87
N GLY A 48 2.78 -19.91 -3.63
CA GLY A 48 2.37 -18.84 -4.54
C GLY A 48 3.55 -18.04 -5.09
N HIS A 49 3.25 -17.06 -5.95
CA HIS A 49 4.28 -16.13 -6.42
C HIS A 49 4.51 -15.03 -5.38
N HIS A 50 5.76 -14.78 -4.99
CA HIS A 50 6.12 -13.80 -3.95
C HIS A 50 5.47 -12.42 -4.18
N ALA A 51 5.48 -11.90 -5.41
CA ALA A 51 4.86 -10.61 -5.72
C ALA A 51 3.33 -10.60 -5.53
N LYS A 52 2.65 -11.72 -5.82
CA LYS A 52 1.20 -11.82 -5.61
C LYS A 52 0.87 -11.84 -4.13
N LEU A 53 1.63 -12.60 -3.34
CA LEU A 53 1.48 -12.67 -1.89
C LEU A 53 1.73 -11.32 -1.22
N LEU A 54 2.79 -10.62 -1.64
CA LEU A 54 3.10 -9.28 -1.17
C LEU A 54 1.97 -8.30 -1.54
N ASN A 55 1.45 -8.36 -2.76
CA ASN A 55 0.35 -7.51 -3.18
C ASN A 55 -0.96 -7.79 -2.40
N SER A 56 -1.25 -9.05 -2.10
CA SER A 56 -2.39 -9.43 -1.25
C SER A 56 -2.24 -8.89 0.17
N TRP A 57 -1.03 -8.92 0.74
CA TRP A 57 -0.77 -8.35 2.06
C TRP A 57 -0.95 -6.83 2.06
N ILE A 58 -0.48 -6.13 1.02
CA ILE A 58 -0.68 -4.67 0.86
C ILE A 58 -2.17 -4.34 0.84
N GLY A 59 -2.96 -4.98 -0.03
CA GLY A 59 -4.41 -4.72 -0.12
C GLY A 59 -5.15 -5.04 1.19
N TRP A 60 -4.73 -6.09 1.91
CA TRP A 60 -5.27 -6.37 3.24
C TRP A 60 -4.96 -5.24 4.24
N SER A 61 -3.72 -4.73 4.26
CA SER A 61 -3.32 -3.63 5.15
C SER A 61 -4.05 -2.32 4.86
N GLU A 62 -4.31 -2.02 3.58
CA GLU A 62 -5.08 -0.86 3.15
C GLU A 62 -6.54 -0.96 3.60
N SER A 63 -7.13 -2.16 3.53
CA SER A 63 -8.52 -2.37 3.97
C SER A 63 -8.73 -2.13 5.48
N LEU A 64 -7.68 -2.32 6.29
CA LEU A 64 -7.71 -2.04 7.74
C LEU A 64 -7.57 -0.54 8.06
N THR A 65 -6.93 0.22 7.17
CA THR A 65 -6.54 1.61 7.42
C THR A 65 -7.40 2.63 6.69
N MET A 66 -8.18 2.21 5.69
CA MET A 66 -9.11 3.04 4.93
C MET A 66 -10.07 3.80 5.87
N PRO A 67 -9.85 5.11 6.10
CA PRO A 67 -10.81 5.92 6.83
C PRO A 67 -12.08 6.00 6.00
N SER A 68 -13.24 6.09 6.66
CA SER A 68 -14.51 6.45 6.01
C SER A 68 -14.30 7.74 5.21
N ALA A 69 -14.11 7.61 3.90
CA ALA A 69 -13.74 8.74 3.05
C ALA A 69 -14.90 9.75 3.06
N ARG A 70 -14.61 10.97 3.50
CA ARG A 70 -15.52 12.11 3.38
C ARG A 70 -15.95 12.30 1.92
N ALA A 71 -17.26 12.24 1.68
CA ALA A 71 -18.04 12.83 0.59
C ALA A 71 -17.43 12.83 -0.84
N VAL A 72 -16.84 11.72 -1.28
CA VAL A 72 -16.62 11.48 -2.72
C VAL A 72 -17.34 10.21 -3.15
N LYS A 73 -18.04 10.27 -4.28
CA LYS A 73 -18.60 9.11 -4.95
C LYS A 73 -17.46 8.36 -5.62
N ILE A 74 -17.25 7.13 -5.18
CA ILE A 74 -16.28 6.20 -5.76
C ILE A 74 -17.05 5.32 -6.75
N THR A 75 -16.50 5.11 -7.95
CA THR A 75 -17.08 4.21 -8.95
C THR A 75 -15.98 3.41 -9.61
N ASP A 76 -16.05 2.09 -9.46
CA ASP A 76 -15.20 1.15 -10.17
C ASP A 76 -15.80 0.91 -11.56
N THR A 77 -15.00 1.12 -12.60
CA THR A 77 -15.42 0.99 -14.00
C THR A 77 -14.26 0.51 -14.86
N THR A 78 -14.49 0.37 -16.17
CA THR A 78 -13.46 0.05 -17.14
C THR A 78 -13.38 1.15 -18.19
N PHE A 79 -12.16 1.56 -18.52
CA PHE A 79 -11.89 2.40 -19.69
C PHE A 79 -11.09 1.57 -20.68
N ASP A 80 -11.66 1.31 -21.85
CA ASP A 80 -11.03 0.50 -22.90
C ASP A 80 -10.48 -0.85 -22.38
N GLY A 81 -11.26 -1.53 -21.52
CA GLY A 81 -10.88 -2.80 -20.91
C GLY A 81 -9.92 -2.73 -19.72
N VAL A 82 -9.42 -1.55 -19.36
CA VAL A 82 -8.56 -1.35 -18.18
C VAL A 82 -9.42 -1.02 -16.96
N GLU A 83 -9.25 -1.76 -15.86
CA GLU A 83 -9.93 -1.48 -14.59
C GLU A 83 -9.44 -0.16 -13.99
N VAL A 84 -10.38 0.74 -13.71
CA VAL A 84 -10.10 2.06 -13.14
C VAL A 84 -11.08 2.36 -12.00
N ARG A 85 -10.61 3.16 -11.04
CA ARG A 85 -11.44 3.71 -9.97
C ARG A 85 -11.59 5.21 -10.17
N VAL A 86 -12.83 5.66 -10.28
CA VAL A 86 -13.16 7.08 -10.48
C VAL A 86 -13.64 7.68 -9.17
N TYR A 87 -13.04 8.80 -8.79
CA TYR A 87 -13.41 9.58 -7.61
C TYR A 87 -14.09 10.87 -8.06
N GLN A 88 -15.32 11.09 -7.61
CA GLN A 88 -16.12 12.28 -7.98
C GLN A 88 -16.62 13.01 -6.72
N PRO A 89 -16.64 14.36 -6.70
CA PRO A 89 -17.29 15.09 -5.62
C PRO A 89 -18.81 14.87 -5.64
N HIS A 90 -19.47 14.88 -4.48
CA HIS A 90 -20.93 14.72 -4.37
C HIS A 90 -21.75 15.91 -4.91
N ALA A 91 -21.15 17.10 -5.02
CA ALA A 91 -21.86 18.29 -5.49
C ALA A 91 -22.43 18.02 -6.89
N GLN A 92 -23.75 18.25 -7.07
CA GLN A 92 -24.43 18.04 -8.34
C GLN A 92 -23.64 18.73 -9.45
N VAL A 93 -22.97 17.91 -10.25
CA VAL A 93 -22.32 18.29 -11.50
C VAL A 93 -23.43 18.82 -12.39
N SER A 94 -23.64 20.14 -12.39
CA SER A 94 -24.51 20.74 -13.38
C SER A 94 -23.96 20.33 -14.74
N GLN A 95 -24.78 19.66 -15.56
CA GLN A 95 -24.37 19.11 -16.87
C GLN A 95 -23.75 20.16 -17.82
N LYS A 96 -23.81 21.44 -17.47
CA LYS A 96 -23.30 22.59 -18.23
C LYS A 96 -21.85 22.99 -17.93
N MET A 97 -21.18 22.43 -16.92
CA MET A 97 -19.82 22.86 -16.56
C MET A 97 -18.80 21.73 -16.77
N LEU A 98 -17.77 21.97 -17.59
CA LEU A 98 -16.66 21.05 -17.78
C LEU A 98 -15.69 21.17 -16.61
N TYR A 99 -15.39 20.07 -15.94
CA TYR A 99 -14.41 20.00 -14.87
C TYR A 99 -13.08 19.46 -15.39
N ARG A 100 -11.98 19.88 -14.77
CA ARG A 100 -10.66 19.31 -15.03
C ARG A 100 -10.57 17.94 -14.36
N SER A 101 -10.19 16.92 -15.11
CA SER A 101 -9.89 15.59 -14.59
C SER A 101 -8.39 15.43 -14.33
N ILE A 102 -8.04 14.58 -13.38
CA ILE A 102 -6.66 14.15 -13.13
C ILE A 102 -6.60 12.65 -13.36
N VAL A 103 -5.63 12.20 -14.16
CA VAL A 103 -5.29 10.78 -14.29
C VAL A 103 -4.17 10.50 -13.30
N TYR A 104 -4.44 9.61 -12.34
CA TYR A 104 -3.45 9.14 -11.39
C TYR A 104 -3.07 7.69 -11.73
N ILE A 105 -1.77 7.45 -11.85
CA ILE A 105 -1.20 6.12 -12.06
C ILE A 105 -0.45 5.78 -10.77
N HIS A 106 -0.83 4.68 -10.11
CA HIS A 106 -0.22 4.29 -8.86
C HIS A 106 1.23 3.83 -9.05
N GLY A 107 2.00 3.85 -7.96
CA GLY A 107 3.38 3.37 -7.93
C GLY A 107 3.47 1.85 -7.86
N GLY A 108 4.46 1.32 -7.14
CA GLY A 108 4.59 -0.12 -6.91
C GLY A 108 5.49 -0.85 -7.92
N GLY A 109 6.32 -0.13 -8.65
CA GLY A 109 7.42 -0.70 -9.44
C GLY A 109 6.97 -1.73 -10.48
N TRP A 110 5.78 -1.54 -11.06
CA TRP A 110 5.15 -2.42 -12.06
C TRP A 110 4.72 -3.80 -11.56
N ALA A 111 4.74 -4.05 -10.25
CA ALA A 111 4.41 -5.37 -9.69
C ALA A 111 3.44 -5.33 -8.49
N LEU A 112 3.34 -4.19 -7.82
CA LEU A 112 2.61 -4.02 -6.57
C LEU A 112 1.57 -2.90 -6.68
N LEU A 113 0.63 -2.89 -5.73
CA LEU A 113 -0.54 -2.04 -5.64
C LEU A 113 -1.60 -2.37 -6.70
N SER A 114 -2.77 -1.78 -6.52
CA SER A 114 -3.93 -1.92 -7.38
C SER A 114 -4.75 -0.64 -7.33
N THR A 115 -5.68 -0.47 -8.27
CA THR A 115 -6.72 0.56 -8.19
C THR A 115 -7.79 0.23 -7.15
N LYS A 116 -7.83 -1.03 -6.69
CA LYS A 116 -8.80 -1.57 -5.73
C LYS A 116 -8.29 -1.60 -4.31
#